data_AF-A0A3B9SNJ1-F1
#
_entry.id   AF-A0A3B9SNJ1-F1
#
_cell.length_a   1.000
_cell.length_b   1.000
_cell.length_c   1.000
_cell.angle_alpha   90.00
_cell.angle_beta   90.00
_cell.angle_gamma   90.00
#
_symmetry.space_group_name_H-M   'P 1'
#
loop_
_entity.id
_entity.type
_entity.pdbx_description
1 polymer ?
#
loop_
_entity_poly.entity_id
_entity_poly.type
_entity_poly.pdbx_seq_one_letter_code
_entity_poly.pdbx_strand_id
1 'polypeptide(L)'
;VFEGFLPRRGRKKALARLAAEERTIILYEAPHRLLATLEDILAVLGDRRVAVARELTKQFEEVYRGSVAQSLEYFRAHPPRGEITLVLEGARRADAAKDAPDAAGVAAEVLEIEARGTPRNAAIKEVARRRGLKKREVYQALLKVKEGRDA
;
A
#
# COMPACT_ATOMS: atom_id res chain seq x y z
N VAL A 1 16.24 -4.73 4.87
CA VAL A 1 16.83 -4.97 6.19
C VAL A 1 16.54 -6.39 6.64
N PHE A 2 17.44 -7.00 7.42
CA PHE A 2 17.24 -8.33 8.00
C PHE A 2 17.15 -8.18 9.53
N GLU A 3 16.00 -8.52 10.11
CA GLU A 3 15.73 -8.37 11.54
C GLU A 3 15.73 -9.72 12.29
N GLY A 4 15.81 -10.84 11.56
CA GLY A 4 15.73 -12.18 12.15
C GLY A 4 14.40 -12.38 12.90
N PHE A 5 14.46 -12.94 14.11
CA PHE A 5 13.28 -13.19 14.92
C PHE A 5 12.84 -11.97 15.72
N LEU A 6 11.57 -11.58 15.57
CA LEU A 6 10.97 -10.57 16.43
C LEU A 6 10.84 -11.06 17.89
N PRO A 7 11.01 -10.17 18.88
CA PRO A 7 10.98 -10.54 20.29
C PRO A 7 9.60 -11.06 20.70
N ARG A 8 9.57 -12.07 21.59
CA ARG A 8 8.30 -12.65 22.08
C ARG A 8 7.44 -11.64 22.84
N ARG A 9 8.08 -10.75 23.61
CA ARG A 9 7.44 -9.63 24.30
C ARG A 9 7.84 -8.32 23.61
N GLY A 10 6.89 -7.42 23.42
CA GLY A 10 7.16 -6.13 22.77
C GLY A 10 7.28 -6.20 21.24
N ARG A 11 6.76 -7.26 20.59
CA ARG A 11 6.77 -7.41 19.12
C ARG A 11 6.20 -6.18 18.39
N LYS A 12 5.06 -5.65 18.83
CA LYS A 12 4.48 -4.42 18.27
C LYS A 12 5.42 -3.20 18.35
N LYS A 13 6.18 -3.07 19.45
CA LYS A 13 7.17 -2.00 19.60
C LYS A 13 8.36 -2.17 18.66
N ALA A 14 8.81 -3.40 18.44
CA ALA A 14 9.85 -3.70 17.45
C ALA A 14 9.34 -3.40 16.03
N LEU A 15 8.14 -3.84 15.68
CA LEU A 15 7.48 -3.53 14.40
C LEU A 15 7.33 -2.03 14.18
N ALA A 16 6.94 -1.25 15.20
CA ALA A 16 6.78 0.19 15.07
C ALA A 16 8.07 0.92 14.65
N ARG A 17 9.25 0.38 15.01
CA ARG A 17 10.54 0.94 14.56
C ARG A 17 10.79 0.75 13.06
N LEU A 18 10.13 -0.24 12.45
CA LEU A 18 10.21 -0.57 11.03
C LEU A 18 9.14 0.15 10.20
N ALA A 19 8.29 0.97 10.82
CA ALA A 19 7.18 1.63 10.14
C ALA A 19 7.63 2.51 8.98
N ALA A 20 8.75 3.22 9.13
CA ALA A 20 9.31 4.10 8.11
C ALA A 20 10.41 3.44 7.26
N GLU A 21 10.71 2.15 7.47
CA GLU A 21 11.77 1.48 6.71
C GLU A 21 11.30 1.23 5.27
N GLU A 22 11.89 1.93 4.30
CA GLU A 22 11.53 1.86 2.88
C GLU A 22 12.05 0.59 2.17
N ARG A 23 13.11 -0.05 2.71
CA ARG A 23 13.66 -1.28 2.12
C ARG A 23 12.82 -2.49 2.53
N THR A 24 12.85 -3.53 1.71
CA THR A 24 12.27 -4.84 2.04
C THR A 24 12.78 -5.34 3.38
N ILE A 25 11.87 -5.79 4.24
CA ILE A 25 12.15 -6.29 5.60
C ILE A 25 12.09 -7.81 5.59
N ILE A 26 13.14 -8.47 6.09
CA ILE A 26 13.20 -9.93 6.20
C ILE A 26 13.12 -10.33 7.67
N LEU A 27 12.16 -11.20 8.00
CA LEU A 27 11.94 -11.74 9.34
C LEU A 27 11.98 -13.27 9.31
N TYR A 28 12.44 -13.88 10.39
CA TYR A 28 12.19 -15.29 10.67
C TYR A 28 11.05 -15.44 11.65
N GLU A 29 10.26 -16.50 11.48
CA GLU A 29 9.17 -16.81 12.39
C GLU A 29 8.95 -18.30 12.58
N ALA A 30 8.52 -18.66 13.79
CA ALA A 30 8.08 -20.01 14.10
C ALA A 30 6.63 -20.24 13.60
N PRO A 31 6.27 -21.46 13.17
CA PRO A 31 4.96 -21.70 12.54
C PRO A 31 3.79 -21.37 13.46
N HIS A 32 3.88 -21.76 14.73
CA HIS A 32 2.87 -21.47 15.75
C HIS A 32 2.73 -19.97 16.09
N ARG A 33 3.67 -19.12 15.66
CA ARG A 33 3.65 -17.67 15.88
C ARG A 33 3.19 -16.88 14.65
N LEU A 34 3.17 -17.48 13.47
CA LEU A 34 2.96 -16.77 12.20
C LEU A 34 1.70 -15.91 12.23
N LEU A 35 0.55 -16.49 12.61
CA LEU A 35 -0.73 -15.77 12.62
C LEU A 35 -0.70 -14.55 13.53
N ALA A 36 -0.22 -14.71 14.77
CA ALA A 36 -0.10 -13.59 15.71
C ALA A 36 0.89 -12.51 15.22
N THR A 37 1.95 -12.91 14.52
CA THR A 37 2.90 -11.98 13.92
C THR A 37 2.31 -11.23 12.74
N LEU A 38 1.56 -11.90 11.86
CA LEU A 38 0.84 -11.26 10.75
C LEU A 38 -0.26 -10.30 11.25
N GLU A 39 -0.97 -10.66 12.33
CA GLU A 39 -1.96 -9.78 12.97
C GLU A 39 -1.29 -8.51 13.54
N ASP A 40 -0.14 -8.66 14.20
CA ASP A 40 0.61 -7.52 14.71
C ASP A 40 1.21 -6.66 13.58
N ILE A 41 1.67 -7.28 12.49
CA ILE A 41 2.13 -6.55 11.29
C ILE A 41 0.97 -5.75 10.70
N LEU A 42 -0.20 -6.37 10.51
CA LEU A 42 -1.37 -5.67 9.96
C LEU A 42 -1.77 -4.48 10.83
N ALA A 43 -1.77 -4.66 12.14
CA ALA A 43 -2.15 -3.62 13.09
C ALA A 43 -1.14 -2.46 13.18
N VAL A 44 0.17 -2.72 13.00
CA VAL A 44 1.23 -1.72 13.21
C VAL A 44 1.74 -1.12 11.91
N LEU A 45 1.88 -1.94 10.86
CA LEU A 45 2.50 -1.58 9.58
C LEU A 45 1.50 -1.47 8.43
N GLY A 46 0.24 -1.89 8.66
CA GLY A 46 -0.82 -1.91 7.66
C GLY A 46 -0.75 -3.11 6.72
N ASP A 47 -1.60 -3.10 5.69
CA ASP A 47 -1.73 -4.21 4.74
C ASP A 47 -0.66 -4.14 3.63
N ARG A 48 0.58 -4.41 4.02
CA ARG A 48 1.73 -4.46 3.11
C ARG A 48 1.75 -5.75 2.30
N ARG A 49 2.47 -5.76 1.16
CA ARG A 49 2.75 -7.03 0.48
C ARG A 49 3.74 -7.86 1.29
N VAL A 50 3.53 -9.16 1.35
CA VAL A 50 4.40 -10.11 2.03
C VAL A 50 4.52 -11.40 1.22
N ALA A 51 5.73 -11.94 1.19
CA ALA A 51 5.96 -13.33 0.81
C ALA A 51 6.26 -14.15 2.07
N VAL A 52 5.58 -15.28 2.20
CA VAL A 52 5.79 -16.26 3.27
C VAL A 52 6.43 -17.48 2.63
N ALA A 53 7.74 -17.59 2.79
CA ALA A 53 8.53 -18.73 2.32
C ALA A 53 8.66 -19.77 3.43
N ARG A 54 8.42 -21.03 3.10
CA ARG A 54 8.44 -22.17 4.02
C ARG A 54 9.37 -23.25 3.52
N GLU A 55 10.11 -23.86 4.45
CA GLU A 55 10.91 -25.06 4.18
C GLU A 55 11.85 -24.91 2.96
N LEU A 56 12.47 -23.73 2.83
CA LEU A 56 13.44 -23.43 1.78
C LEU A 56 14.53 -24.51 1.77
N THR A 57 14.89 -25.01 0.60
CA THR A 57 15.85 -26.13 0.35
C THR A 57 15.35 -27.56 0.63
N LYS A 58 14.11 -27.75 1.10
CA LYS A 58 13.52 -29.08 1.31
C LYS A 58 12.57 -29.45 0.17
N GLN A 59 12.26 -30.74 0.02
CA GLN A 59 11.38 -31.27 -1.05
C GLN A 59 9.98 -30.63 -1.10
N PHE A 60 9.55 -29.96 -0.03
CA PHE A 60 8.23 -29.34 0.12
C PHE A 60 8.30 -27.80 0.24
N GLU A 61 9.27 -27.17 -0.44
CA GLU A 61 9.39 -25.71 -0.48
C GLU A 61 8.10 -25.06 -1.01
N GLU A 62 7.60 -24.05 -0.28
CA GLU A 62 6.44 -23.26 -0.70
C GLU A 62 6.69 -21.78 -0.46
N VAL A 63 6.32 -20.95 -1.44
CA VAL A 63 6.31 -19.49 -1.29
C VAL A 63 4.91 -18.96 -1.58
N TYR A 64 4.19 -18.61 -0.53
CA TYR A 64 2.94 -17.86 -0.64
C TYR A 64 3.24 -16.37 -0.83
N ARG A 65 2.51 -15.68 -1.72
CA ARG A 65 2.62 -14.23 -1.94
C ARG A 65 1.25 -13.59 -1.92
N GLY A 66 1.12 -12.50 -1.17
CA GLY A 66 -0.13 -11.75 -1.07
C GLY A 66 0.03 -10.49 -0.23
N SER A 67 -1.07 -9.87 0.16
CA SER A 67 -1.07 -8.89 1.25
C SER A 67 -1.01 -9.60 2.62
N VAL A 68 -0.75 -8.85 3.68
CA VAL A 68 -0.76 -9.39 5.06
C VAL A 68 -2.15 -9.92 5.40
N ALA A 69 -3.21 -9.22 5.00
CA ALA A 69 -4.59 -9.65 5.20
C ALA A 69 -4.91 -10.96 4.45
N GLN A 70 -4.52 -11.06 3.18
CA GLN A 70 -4.68 -12.30 2.40
C GLN A 70 -3.89 -13.46 3.01
N SER A 71 -2.68 -13.18 3.49
CA SER A 71 -1.85 -14.18 4.18
C SER A 71 -2.52 -14.69 5.46
N LEU A 72 -3.12 -13.79 6.25
CA LEU A 72 -3.87 -14.17 7.46
C LEU A 72 -5.04 -15.12 7.14
N GLU A 73 -5.81 -14.79 6.11
CA GLU A 73 -6.92 -15.64 5.66
C GLU A 73 -6.41 -17.02 5.22
N TYR A 74 -5.38 -17.05 4.37
CA TYR A 74 -4.81 -18.29 3.87
C TYR A 74 -4.27 -19.19 4.98
N PHE A 75 -3.44 -18.66 5.89
CA PHE A 75 -2.80 -19.46 6.94
C PHE A 75 -3.72 -19.81 8.11
N ARG A 76 -4.90 -19.19 8.22
CA ARG A 76 -5.97 -19.67 9.12
C ARG A 76 -6.58 -20.97 8.59
N ALA A 77 -6.79 -21.07 7.28
CA ALA A 77 -7.29 -22.29 6.64
C ALA A 77 -6.19 -23.35 6.43
N HIS A 78 -4.93 -22.93 6.26
CA HIS A 78 -3.79 -23.79 5.98
C HIS A 78 -2.70 -23.59 7.04
N PRO A 79 -2.81 -24.23 8.22
CA PRO A 79 -1.85 -24.05 9.30
C PRO A 79 -0.40 -24.23 8.83
N PRO A 80 0.48 -23.24 9.08
CA PRO A 80 1.84 -23.31 8.59
C PRO A 80 2.65 -24.38 9.34
N ARG A 81 3.62 -24.97 8.66
CA ARG A 81 4.58 -25.93 9.22
C ARG A 81 6.00 -25.53 8.83
N GLY A 82 6.97 -26.02 9.59
CA GLY A 82 8.37 -25.84 9.26
C GLY A 82 8.96 -24.49 9.64
N GLU A 83 10.11 -24.19 9.05
CA GLU A 83 10.79 -22.91 9.16
C GLU A 83 10.17 -21.89 8.21
N ILE A 84 9.98 -20.65 8.68
CA ILE A 84 9.30 -19.60 7.94
C ILE A 84 10.18 -18.37 7.83
N THR A 85 10.32 -17.88 6.60
CA THR A 85 10.90 -16.58 6.29
C THR A 85 9.81 -15.67 5.73
N LEU A 86 9.61 -14.51 6.36
CA LEU A 86 8.75 -13.45 5.87
C LEU A 86 9.60 -12.43 5.13
N VAL A 87 9.18 -12.09 3.92
CA VAL A 87 9.76 -11.00 3.12
C VAL A 87 8.67 -9.96 2.92
N LEU A 88 8.74 -8.90 3.73
CA LEU A 88 7.73 -7.84 3.82
C LEU A 88 8.14 -6.62 3.00
N GLU A 89 7.19 -6.04 2.29
CA GLU A 89 7.34 -4.77 1.60
C GLU A 89 7.75 -3.67 2.59
N GLY A 90 8.70 -2.82 2.17
CA GLY A 90 9.05 -1.62 2.91
C GLY A 90 7.89 -0.62 2.95
N ALA A 91 8.07 0.46 3.70
CA ALA A 91 7.20 1.61 3.64
C ALA A 91 7.22 2.11 2.20
N ARG A 92 6.04 2.20 1.58
CA ARG A 92 5.93 3.01 0.37
C ARG A 92 6.27 4.43 0.80
N ARG A 93 7.34 4.98 0.24
CA ARG A 93 7.51 6.43 0.18
C ARG A 93 6.17 6.97 -0.27
N ALA A 94 5.61 7.95 0.43
CA ALA A 94 4.27 8.43 0.16
C ALA A 94 4.19 8.88 -1.31
N ASP A 95 3.84 7.95 -2.19
CA ASP A 95 3.55 8.20 -3.56
C ASP A 95 2.24 8.96 -3.47
N ALA A 96 2.34 10.27 -3.68
CA ALA A 96 1.23 11.22 -3.80
C ALA A 96 0.23 10.86 -4.93
N ALA A 97 0.18 9.59 -5.34
CA ALA A 97 -0.56 9.05 -6.45
C ALA A 97 -1.79 8.22 -6.01
N LYS A 98 -1.87 7.71 -4.77
CA LYS A 98 -3.04 6.93 -4.32
C LYS A 98 -4.16 7.74 -3.66
N ASP A 99 -3.84 8.94 -3.17
CA ASP A 99 -4.84 9.96 -2.80
C ASP A 99 -4.97 11.05 -3.88
N ALA A 100 -4.36 10.85 -5.05
CA ALA A 100 -4.50 11.79 -6.14
C ALA A 100 -5.99 11.80 -6.54
N PRO A 101 -6.66 12.97 -6.53
CA PRO A 101 -8.03 13.05 -6.99
C PRO A 101 -8.14 12.45 -8.40
N ASP A 102 -9.25 11.78 -8.68
CA ASP A 102 -9.59 11.24 -10.01
C ASP A 102 -9.35 12.32 -11.08
N ALA A 103 -8.16 12.29 -11.67
CA ALA A 103 -7.70 13.38 -12.52
C ALA A 103 -8.54 13.47 -13.79
N ALA A 104 -9.02 12.32 -14.29
CA ALA A 104 -9.90 12.24 -15.44
C ALA A 104 -11.26 12.85 -15.13
N GLY A 105 -11.91 12.46 -14.02
CA GLY A 105 -13.21 13.01 -13.63
C GLY A 105 -13.15 14.48 -13.24
N VAL A 106 -12.07 14.92 -12.59
CA VAL A 106 -11.85 16.34 -12.25
C VAL A 106 -11.65 17.17 -13.52
N ALA A 107 -10.84 16.70 -14.48
CA ALA A 107 -10.63 17.40 -15.74
C ALA A 107 -11.91 17.45 -16.59
N ALA A 108 -12.65 16.35 -16.66
CA ALA A 108 -13.92 16.28 -17.40
C ALA A 108 -14.94 17.30 -16.86
N GLU A 109 -15.11 17.40 -15.55
CA GLU A 109 -16.05 18.35 -14.94
C GLU A 109 -15.65 19.81 -15.24
N VAL A 110 -14.36 20.14 -15.22
CA VAL A 110 -13.89 21.48 -15.60
C VAL A 110 -14.21 21.77 -17.07
N LEU A 111 -13.95 20.83 -17.98
CA LEU A 111 -14.23 20.97 -19.41
C LEU A 111 -15.74 21.12 -19.70
N GLU A 112 -16.59 20.40 -18.96
CA GLU A 112 -18.05 20.55 -19.07
C GLU A 112 -18.53 21.94 -18.62
N ILE A 113 -17.95 22.49 -17.55
CA ILE A 113 -18.28 23.83 -17.07
C ILE A 113 -17.76 24.90 -18.05
N GLU A 114 -16.56 24.71 -18.61
CA GLU A 114 -16.03 25.56 -19.69
C GLU A 114 -16.92 25.55 -20.93
N ALA A 115 -17.42 24.38 -21.34
CA ALA A 115 -18.32 24.23 -22.48
C ALA A 115 -19.67 24.96 -22.30
N ARG A 116 -20.09 25.24 -21.05
CA ARG A 116 -21.27 26.05 -20.74
C ARG A 116 -21.00 27.56 -20.79
N GLY A 117 -19.81 27.99 -21.22
CA GLY A 117 -19.42 29.39 -21.35
C GLY A 117 -18.74 29.99 -20.12
N THR A 118 -18.49 29.20 -19.08
CA THR A 118 -17.79 29.67 -17.87
C THR A 118 -16.28 29.75 -18.15
N PRO A 119 -15.60 30.88 -17.86
CA PRO A 119 -14.15 30.98 -18.04
C PRO A 119 -13.39 29.92 -17.23
N ARG A 120 -12.34 29.32 -17.81
CA ARG A 120 -11.51 28.25 -17.21
C ARG A 120 -11.15 28.46 -15.73
N ASN A 121 -10.73 29.67 -15.35
CA ASN A 121 -10.36 29.96 -13.96
C ASN A 121 -11.57 29.91 -13.01
N ALA A 122 -12.76 30.32 -13.47
CA ALA A 122 -13.99 30.18 -12.71
C ALA A 122 -14.42 28.71 -12.60
N ALA A 123 -14.31 27.94 -13.70
CA ALA A 123 -14.57 26.50 -13.70
C ALA A 123 -13.67 25.73 -12.72
N ILE A 124 -12.37 26.01 -12.71
CA ILE A 124 -11.40 25.43 -11.76
C ILE A 124 -11.78 25.74 -10.31
N LYS A 125 -12.18 26.99 -10.02
CA LYS A 125 -12.61 27.39 -8.65
C LYS A 125 -13.87 26.63 -8.23
N GLU A 126 -14.80 26.45 -9.14
CA GLU A 126 -16.07 25.77 -8.88
C GLU A 126 -15.87 24.28 -8.59
N VAL A 127 -15.09 23.58 -9.43
CA VAL A 127 -14.77 22.15 -9.23
C VAL A 127 -13.94 21.94 -7.96
N ALA A 128 -12.97 22.82 -7.69
CA ALA A 128 -12.19 22.79 -6.45
C ALA A 128 -13.11 22.88 -5.23
N ARG A 129 -14.07 23.80 -5.23
CA ARG A 129 -15.04 23.95 -4.13
C ARG A 129 -15.97 22.74 -4.01
N ARG A 130 -16.53 22.25 -5.13
CA ARG A 130 -17.47 21.11 -5.12
C ARG A 130 -16.84 19.83 -4.61
N ARG A 131 -15.58 19.57 -4.99
CA ARG A 131 -14.86 18.34 -4.65
C ARG A 131 -13.99 18.45 -3.40
N GLY A 132 -13.97 19.60 -2.73
CA GLY A 132 -13.12 19.84 -1.56
C GLY A 132 -11.61 19.83 -1.89
N LEU A 133 -11.24 20.11 -3.14
CA LEU A 133 -9.87 20.09 -3.64
C LEU A 133 -9.25 21.50 -3.63
N LYS A 134 -7.92 21.57 -3.57
CA LYS A 134 -7.18 22.82 -3.83
C LYS A 134 -7.17 23.08 -5.33
N LYS A 135 -7.19 24.36 -5.73
CA LYS A 135 -7.11 24.76 -7.15
C LYS A 135 -5.91 24.18 -7.88
N ARG A 136 -4.78 24.05 -7.18
CA ARG A 136 -3.56 23.44 -7.72
C ARG A 136 -3.80 21.98 -8.14
N GLU A 137 -4.58 21.23 -7.39
CA GLU A 137 -4.86 19.81 -7.67
C GLU A 137 -5.75 19.67 -8.91
N VAL A 138 -6.77 20.53 -9.04
CA VAL A 138 -7.62 20.60 -10.24
C VAL A 138 -6.82 21.01 -11.49
N TYR A 139 -5.89 21.96 -11.34
CA TYR A 139 -5.02 22.37 -12.45
C TYR A 139 -4.07 21.24 -12.88
N GLN A 140 -3.50 20.50 -11.93
CA GLN A 140 -2.63 19.36 -12.22
C GLN A 140 -3.38 18.22 -12.90
N ALA A 141 -4.65 17.99 -12.53
CA ALA A 141 -5.52 17.03 -13.22
C ALA A 141 -5.72 17.38 -14.70
N LEU A 142 -5.93 18.67 -15.02
CA LEU A 142 -6.06 19.13 -16.41
C LEU A 142 -4.79 18.94 -17.24
N LEU A 143 -3.62 19.19 -16.64
CA LEU A 143 -2.33 18.99 -17.33
C LEU A 143 -2.08 17.50 -17.64
N LYS A 144 -2.32 16.62 -16.66
CA LYS A 144 -2.14 15.17 -16.83
C LYS A 144 -3.00 14.59 -17.95
N VAL A 145 -4.26 15.03 -18.07
CA VAL A 145 -5.17 14.57 -19.14
C VAL A 145 -4.77 15.11 -20.51
N LYS A 146 -4.15 16.30 -20.56
CA LYS A 146 -3.60 16.85 -21.80
C LYS A 146 -2.38 16.05 -22.26
N GLU A 147 -1.43 15.80 -21.37
CA GLU A 147 -0.21 15.02 -21.65
C GLU A 147 -0.52 13.57 -22.07
N GLY A 148 -1.55 12.94 -21.49
CA GLY A 148 -1.96 11.58 -21.87
C GLY A 148 -2.80 11.46 -23.15
N ARG A 149 -3.21 12.57 -23.78
CA ARG A 149 -3.88 12.57 -25.10
C ARG A 149 -2.90 12.79 -26.26
N ASP A 150 -1.71 13.31 -25.95
CA ASP A 150 -0.64 13.62 -26.90
C ASP A 150 0.42 12.49 -27.00
N ALA A 151 0.19 11.35 -26.34
CA ALA A 151 1.03 10.14 -26.34
C ALA A 151 0.29 8.94 -26.95
#